data_AF-N9LX95-F1
#
_entry.id   AF-N9LX95-F1
#
_cell.length_a   1.000
_cell.length_b   1.000
_cell.length_c   1.000
_cell.angle_alpha   90.00
_cell.angle_beta   90.00
_cell.angle_gamma   90.00
#
_symmetry.space_group_name_H-M   'P 1'
#
loop_
_entity.id
_entity.type
_entity.pdbx_description
1 polymer ?
#
loop_
_entity_poly.entity_id
_entity_poly.type
_entity_poly.pdbx_seq_one_letter_code
_entity_poly.pdbx_strand_id
1 'polypeptide(L)' 'MEQQKDFIRPTSANPIMSMSDFFIENPHLKLLRYEPLKNGIRVFYIIIN' A
#
# COMPACT_ATOMS: atom_id res chain seq x y z
N MET A 1 3.25 -9.87 -17.38
CA MET A 1 3.38 -10.52 -16.06
C MET A 1 3.21 -9.45 -15.01
N GLU A 2 2.06 -9.38 -14.36
CA GLU A 2 1.80 -8.41 -13.30
C GLU A 2 2.61 -8.83 -12.06
N GLN A 3 3.63 -8.03 -11.71
CA GLN A 3 4.41 -8.26 -10.49
C GLN A 3 3.60 -7.76 -9.30
N GLN A 4 2.92 -8.67 -8.62
CA GLN A 4 2.33 -8.40 -7.31
C GLN A 4 3.45 -8.19 -6.29
N LYS A 5 3.46 -7.03 -5.62
CA LYS A 5 4.41 -6.68 -4.57
C LYS A 5 3.67 -6.41 -3.26
N ASP A 6 4.29 -6.77 -2.14
CA ASP A 6 3.77 -6.49 -0.80
C ASP A 6 4.83 -5.81 0.07
N PHE A 7 4.40 -4.88 0.92
CA PHE A 7 5.25 -4.25 1.92
C PHE A 7 4.46 -3.96 3.20
N ILE A 8 5.19 -3.86 4.31
CA ILE A 8 4.66 -3.46 5.61
C ILE A 8 5.09 -2.01 5.84
N ARG A 9 4.13 -1.09 5.98
CA ARG A 9 4.43 0.26 6.48
C ARG A 9 4.51 0.21 8.01
N PRO A 10 5.63 0.64 8.63
CA PRO A 10 5.69 0.82 10.07
C PRO A 10 4.69 1.89 10.51
N THR A 11 4.26 1.83 11.77
CA THR A 11 3.29 2.72 12.42
C THR A 11 3.65 4.20 12.24
N SER A 12 3.16 4.83 11.18
CA SER A 12 2.90 6.26 11.18
C SER A 12 1.65 6.52 12.03
N ALA A 13 1.46 7.75 12.51
CA ALA A 13 0.32 8.13 13.35
C ALA A 13 -1.04 7.79 12.72
N ASN A 14 -1.10 7.67 11.38
CA ASN A 14 -2.24 7.14 10.64
C ASN A 14 -1.76 6.31 9.43
N PRO A 15 -1.66 4.96 9.56
CA PRO A 15 -1.14 4.12 8.50
C PRO A 15 -2.06 4.05 7.27
N ILE A 16 -3.36 4.34 7.42
CA ILE A 16 -4.31 4.42 6.31
C ILE A 16 -4.01 5.67 5.48
N MET A 17 -3.88 6.83 6.13
CA MET A 17 -3.54 8.09 5.44
C MET A 17 -2.21 7.96 4.69
N SER A 18 -1.21 7.36 5.34
CA SER A 18 0.11 7.12 4.74
C SER A 18 0.12 6.12 3.57
N MET A 19 -0.87 5.22 3.52
CA MET A 19 -1.12 4.34 2.37
C MET A 19 -1.81 5.11 1.25
N SER A 20 -2.85 5.89 1.57
CA SER A 20 -3.55 6.72 0.59
C SER A 20 -2.61 7.71 -0.11
N ASP A 21 -1.78 8.44 0.64
CA ASP A 21 -0.80 9.38 0.10
C ASP A 21 0.19 8.68 -0.85
N PHE A 22 0.64 7.48 -0.50
CA PHE A 22 1.54 6.68 -1.34
C PHE A 22 0.93 6.36 -2.72
N PHE A 23 -0.35 5.99 -2.79
CA PHE A 23 -1.01 5.72 -4.08
C PHE A 23 -1.34 6.98 -4.88
N ILE A 24 -1.54 8.11 -4.20
CA ILE A 24 -1.68 9.43 -4.86
C ILE A 24 -0.36 9.83 -5.51
N GLU A 25 0.76 9.66 -4.80
CA GLU A 25 2.11 9.96 -5.30
C GLU A 25 2.58 8.99 -6.39
N ASN A 26 2.00 7.79 -6.46
CA ASN A 26 2.38 6.72 -7.39
C ASN A 26 1.18 6.24 -8.22
N PRO A 27 0.70 7.05 -9.19
CA PRO A 27 -0.51 6.74 -9.97
C PRO A 27 -0.38 5.51 -10.87
N HIS A 28 0.84 5.03 -11.10
CA HIS A 28 1.14 3.77 -11.80
C HIS A 28 0.94 2.54 -10.91
N LEU A 29 0.52 2.70 -9.64
CA LEU A 29 0.23 1.62 -8.72
C LEU A 29 -1.27 1.57 -8.44
N LYS A 30 -1.84 0.36 -8.50
CA LYS A 30 -3.23 0.13 -8.15
C LYS A 30 -3.33 -0.76 -6.92
N LEU A 31 -3.93 -0.22 -5.85
CA LEU A 31 -4.24 -0.96 -4.64
C LEU A 31 -5.21 -2.12 -4.96
N LEU A 32 -4.87 -3.33 -4.54
CA LEU A 32 -5.75 -4.50 -4.62
C LEU A 32 -6.47 -4.74 -3.30
N ARG A 33 -5.70 -4.81 -2.21
CA ARG A 33 -6.22 -5.05 -0.86
C ARG A 33 -5.21 -4.56 0.18
N TYR A 34 -5.67 -4.34 1.39
CA TYR A 34 -4.82 -4.08 2.54
C TYR A 34 -5.33 -4.81 3.77
N GLU A 35 -4.43 -5.15 4.68
CA GLU A 35 -4.73 -5.89 5.91
C GLU A 35 -4.18 -5.08 7.11
N PRO A 36 -5.02 -4.69 8.07
CA PRO A 36 -4.55 -4.05 9.29
C PRO A 36 -3.76 -5.05 10.14
N LEU A 37 -2.60 -4.64 10.62
CA LEU A 37 -1.72 -5.39 11.50
C LEU A 37 -1.59 -4.67 12.84
N LYS A 38 -1.21 -5.41 13.90
CA LYS A 38 -0.98 -4.86 15.25
C LYS A 38 -0.03 -3.64 15.26
N ASN A 39 0.91 -3.59 14.30
CA ASN A 39 1.94 -2.55 14.18
C ASN A 39 1.97 -1.87 12.79
N GLY A 40 0.84 -1.81 12.07
CA GLY A 40 0.81 -1.14 10.76
C GLY A 40 -0.25 -1.68 9.82
N ILE A 41 0.00 -1.58 8.51
CA ILE A 41 -0.87 -2.12 7.47
C ILE A 41 0.01 -2.85 6.45
N ARG A 42 -0.41 -4.06 6.06
CA ARG A 42 0.15 -4.76 4.89
C ARG A 42 -0.65 -4.35 3.66
N VAL A 43 0.05 -3.96 2.61
CA VAL A 43 -0.57 -3.45 1.38
C VAL A 43 -0.21 -4.37 0.23
N PHE A 44 -1.21 -4.72 -0.60
CA PHE A 44 -1.04 -5.50 -1.81
C PHE A 44 -1.46 -4.64 -3.00
N TYR A 45 -0.58 -4.49 -3.98
CA TYR A 45 -0.84 -3.68 -5.16
C TYR A 45 -0.26 -4.31 -6.42
N ILE A 46 -0.71 -3.82 -7.57
CA ILE A 46 -0.16 -4.12 -8.89
C ILE A 46 0.39 -2.85 -9.52
N ILE A 47 1.28 -3.03 -10.49
CA ILE A 47 1.79 -1.97 -11.34
C ILE A 47 0.91 -1.94 -12.59
N ILE A 48 0.32 -0.79 -12.89
CA ILE A 48 -0.45 -0.51 -14.09
C ILE A 48 0.38 0.40 -15.01
N ASN A 49 0.54 -0.02 -16.27
CA ASN A 49 1.21 0.74 -17.33
C ASN A 49 0.24 1.73 -18.01
#